data_AF-A0A8S1X2X1-F1
#
_entry.id   AF-A0A8S1X2X1-F1
#
_cell.length_a   1.000
_cell.length_b   1.000
_cell.length_c   1.000
_cell.angle_alpha   90.00
_cell.angle_beta   90.00
_cell.angle_gamma   90.00
#
_symmetry.space_group_name_H-M   'P 1'
#
loop_
_entity.id
_entity.type
_entity.pdbx_description
1 polymer ?
#
loop_
_entity_poly.entity_id
_entity_poly.type
_entity_poly.pdbx_seq_one_letter_code
_entity_poly.pdbx_strand_id
1 'polypeptide(L)'
;MSISFDLIMKQDRNFSRSRRSTSPQLKNKKAQKNKQKKNHNLQSSSSKTKSISQEIQPGLPEEKNILNLISELETQNQKGIENQKLIHLCLQDAQNPMRKNNQELSEIWRQSQYNQNYHQEFQQSMMNEYVFLGNSLSNHMISQKQRAKMVNWMVEVLSNYNETTSNITFFRSVSIMDYYLQKSIFQFSDNNLHLIGITSMFIATKLEDIYHIPLIDFVTRVSHNQYSQFAIKAMEQSILETLNFEVTFPTSLDFLQKIFYQCFSLNDNPNLQNILDASIYRLKMCLYDYTMTSFNLYTLAASSLIYSIKDFVNKNYLNDRNIVIDLFYNKIIEISQIDLAELKSCEAYLQDLVSSFQILYPLFRNLQQYS
;
A
#
# COMPACT_ATOMS: atom_id res chain seq x y z
N MET A 1 -31.36 -15.16 -16.79
CA MET A 1 -32.01 -16.01 -15.77
C MET A 1 -31.53 -15.54 -14.40
N SER A 2 -32.31 -14.67 -13.77
CA SER A 2 -31.99 -14.01 -12.50
C SER A 2 -32.34 -14.92 -11.33
N ILE A 3 -31.35 -15.61 -10.78
CA ILE A 3 -31.49 -16.23 -9.46
C ILE A 3 -31.46 -15.10 -8.44
N SER A 4 -32.59 -14.87 -7.76
CA SER A 4 -32.73 -13.82 -6.75
C SER A 4 -31.68 -13.99 -5.65
N PHE A 5 -30.91 -12.93 -5.37
CA PHE A 5 -29.86 -12.87 -4.36
C PHE A 5 -30.36 -13.29 -2.96
N ASP A 6 -31.65 -13.07 -2.70
CA ASP A 6 -32.34 -13.51 -1.49
C ASP A 6 -32.45 -15.03 -1.36
N LEU A 7 -32.48 -15.78 -2.47
CA LEU A 7 -32.48 -17.24 -2.43
C LEU A 7 -31.12 -17.79 -1.98
N ILE A 8 -30.02 -17.18 -2.43
CA ILE A 8 -28.65 -17.56 -2.05
C ILE A 8 -28.47 -17.34 -0.54
N MET A 9 -28.90 -16.18 -0.02
CA MET A 9 -28.82 -15.86 1.41
C MET A 9 -29.84 -16.62 2.28
N LYS A 10 -30.94 -17.16 1.71
CA LYS A 10 -31.93 -17.95 2.44
C LYS A 10 -31.55 -19.42 2.57
N GLN A 11 -30.82 -19.99 1.61
CA GLN A 11 -30.37 -21.39 1.69
C GLN A 11 -29.35 -21.60 2.83
N ASP A 12 -28.47 -20.63 3.10
CA ASP A 12 -27.44 -20.74 4.15
C ASP A 12 -27.96 -20.53 5.59
N ARG A 13 -29.07 -19.80 5.80
CA ARG A 13 -29.67 -19.65 7.15
C ARG A 13 -30.22 -20.95 7.72
N ASN A 14 -30.51 -21.93 6.88
CA ASN A 14 -31.03 -23.24 7.31
C ASN A 14 -29.92 -24.20 7.76
N PHE A 15 -28.67 -23.98 7.36
CA PHE A 15 -27.53 -24.81 7.78
C PHE A 15 -26.96 -24.40 9.16
N SER A 16 -27.09 -23.12 9.53
CA SER A 16 -26.49 -22.53 10.75
C SER A 16 -27.30 -22.76 12.04
N ARG A 17 -28.44 -23.44 12.01
CA ARG A 17 -29.27 -23.73 13.20
C ARG A 17 -28.91 -25.01 13.95
N SER A 18 -27.90 -25.75 13.52
CA SER A 18 -27.45 -26.97 14.17
C SER A 18 -26.04 -26.81 14.73
N ARG A 19 -25.96 -26.59 16.06
CA ARG A 19 -24.84 -26.86 17.01
C ARG A 19 -24.49 -25.64 17.88
N ARG A 20 -25.05 -25.64 19.10
CA ARG A 20 -24.42 -25.03 20.28
C ARG A 20 -23.56 -26.11 20.95
N SER A 21 -22.27 -25.83 21.20
CA SER A 21 -21.49 -26.57 22.20
C SER A 21 -20.26 -25.77 22.67
N THR A 22 -20.39 -25.26 23.90
CA THR A 22 -19.41 -25.24 25.01
C THR A 22 -17.91 -25.37 24.71
N SER A 23 -17.14 -24.36 25.09
CA SER A 23 -15.67 -24.35 25.19
C SER A 23 -15.17 -24.87 26.55
N PRO A 24 -14.09 -25.67 26.61
CA PRO A 24 -13.40 -25.97 27.86
C PRO A 24 -12.12 -25.14 28.04
N GLN A 25 -11.97 -24.58 29.24
CA GLN A 25 -10.75 -23.99 29.79
C GLN A 25 -9.71 -25.07 30.13
N LEU A 26 -8.42 -24.80 29.88
CA LEU A 26 -7.33 -25.57 30.48
C LEU A 26 -6.29 -24.63 31.13
N LYS A 27 -6.23 -24.73 32.47
CA LYS A 27 -5.18 -24.22 33.36
C LYS A 27 -4.19 -25.34 33.69
N ASN A 28 -3.03 -24.92 34.22
CA ASN A 28 -2.04 -25.60 35.07
C ASN A 28 -0.74 -26.03 34.38
N LYS A 29 0.47 -26.00 34.98
CA LYS A 29 1.12 -25.33 36.14
C LYS A 29 2.47 -26.05 36.30
N LYS A 30 3.58 -25.30 36.46
CA LYS A 30 4.80 -25.58 37.30
C LYS A 30 5.59 -26.90 37.02
N ALA A 31 6.89 -27.08 37.30
CA ALA A 31 7.77 -26.52 38.32
C ALA A 31 9.28 -26.73 37.97
N GLN A 32 10.11 -25.96 38.68
CA GLN A 32 11.58 -25.90 38.71
C GLN A 32 12.28 -27.11 39.35
N LYS A 33 13.60 -27.25 39.07
CA LYS A 33 14.76 -27.34 40.00
C LYS A 33 15.98 -27.95 39.24
N ASN A 34 17.26 -27.79 39.59
CA ASN A 34 18.12 -26.80 40.24
C ASN A 34 19.56 -27.41 40.26
N LYS A 35 20.59 -26.59 40.56
CA LYS A 35 21.99 -26.92 41.03
C LYS A 35 23.08 -27.14 39.95
N GLN A 36 24.36 -26.76 40.14
CA GLN A 36 25.11 -25.82 41.01
C GLN A 36 26.61 -25.84 40.59
N LYS A 37 27.27 -24.67 40.62
CA LYS A 37 28.67 -24.36 41.05
C LYS A 37 29.91 -25.01 40.37
N LYS A 38 30.87 -24.17 39.93
CA LYS A 38 32.12 -23.82 40.68
C LYS A 38 32.98 -22.73 39.99
N ASN A 39 33.55 -21.85 40.82
CA ASN A 39 34.58 -20.81 40.59
C ASN A 39 35.95 -21.45 40.22
N HIS A 40 37.10 -20.81 39.93
CA HIS A 40 37.74 -19.51 40.22
C HIS A 40 38.99 -19.40 39.29
N ASN A 41 39.40 -18.19 38.87
CA ASN A 41 40.72 -17.61 39.23
C ASN A 41 40.91 -16.18 38.69
N LEU A 42 41.28 -15.28 39.61
CA LEU A 42 41.89 -13.97 39.40
C LEU A 42 43.41 -14.17 39.07
N GLN A 43 44.28 -13.22 38.69
CA GLN A 43 44.40 -11.80 39.05
C GLN A 43 45.60 -11.14 38.30
N SER A 44 45.54 -9.81 38.11
CA SER A 44 46.65 -8.81 38.08
C SER A 44 47.64 -8.80 36.90
N SER A 45 48.22 -7.70 36.41
CA SER A 45 48.20 -6.24 36.68
C SER A 45 48.90 -5.57 35.46
N SER A 46 48.57 -4.35 35.03
CA SER A 46 49.19 -3.14 35.57
C SER A 46 48.65 -1.88 34.85
N SER A 47 48.59 -0.82 35.65
CA SER A 47 48.08 0.53 35.46
C SER A 47 48.93 1.44 34.55
N LYS A 48 48.26 2.37 33.85
CA LYS A 48 48.50 3.82 34.00
C LYS A 48 47.43 4.66 33.30
N THR A 49 46.74 5.45 34.11
CA THR A 49 45.77 6.50 33.80
C THR A 49 46.46 7.77 33.29
N LYS A 50 45.84 8.46 32.32
CA LYS A 50 45.78 9.93 32.28
C LYS A 50 44.40 10.36 31.80
N SER A 51 43.71 11.06 32.69
CA SER A 51 42.45 11.78 32.52
C SER A 51 42.61 13.00 31.63
N ILE A 52 41.61 13.31 30.81
CA ILE A 52 41.12 14.67 30.50
C ILE A 52 39.63 14.54 30.18
N SER A 53 38.83 15.24 30.97
CA SER A 53 37.41 15.50 30.80
C SER A 53 37.19 16.58 29.73
N GLN A 54 36.39 16.30 28.71
CA GLN A 54 35.74 17.33 27.89
C GLN A 54 34.31 16.90 27.55
N GLU A 55 33.37 17.72 27.99
CA GLU A 55 31.98 17.75 27.57
C GLU A 55 31.91 17.95 26.04
N ILE A 56 31.12 17.15 25.34
CA ILE A 56 30.80 17.35 23.92
C ILE A 56 29.30 17.63 23.84
N GLN A 57 28.97 18.90 23.60
CA GLN A 57 27.67 19.28 23.02
C GLN A 57 27.59 18.74 21.59
N PRO A 58 26.48 18.17 21.13
CA PRO A 58 26.33 17.83 19.72
C PRO A 58 26.05 19.11 18.92
N GLY A 59 27.01 19.50 18.08
CA GLY A 59 26.89 20.62 17.15
C GLY A 59 25.90 20.35 16.02
N LEU A 60 25.16 21.39 15.62
CA LEU A 60 24.28 21.39 14.45
C LEU A 60 25.10 21.19 13.15
N PRO A 61 24.58 20.48 12.13
CA PRO A 61 25.19 20.46 10.80
C PRO A 61 24.94 21.80 10.08
N GLU A 62 26.02 22.41 9.58
CA GLU A 62 26.06 23.69 8.87
C GLU A 62 25.37 23.63 7.48
N GLU A 63 24.81 24.78 7.05
CA GLU A 63 23.98 25.08 5.86
C GLU A 63 24.50 24.63 4.48
N LYS A 64 25.67 23.99 4.36
CA LYS A 64 26.29 23.63 3.07
C LYS A 64 25.72 22.38 2.39
N ASN A 65 24.77 21.67 3.00
CA ASN A 65 24.29 20.38 2.48
C ASN A 65 23.03 20.42 1.61
N ILE A 66 22.23 21.51 1.58
CA ILE A 66 20.94 21.50 0.84
C ILE A 66 21.11 21.91 -0.63
N LEU A 67 21.92 22.95 -0.90
CA LEU A 67 22.34 23.26 -2.27
C LEU A 67 23.18 22.13 -2.86
N ASN A 68 23.96 21.42 -2.03
CA ASN A 68 24.62 20.18 -2.44
C ASN A 68 23.63 19.04 -2.64
N LEU A 69 22.57 18.86 -1.84
CA LEU A 69 21.57 17.82 -2.08
C LEU A 69 20.71 18.11 -3.32
N ILE A 70 20.32 19.37 -3.57
CA ILE A 70 19.57 19.75 -4.78
C ILE A 70 20.46 19.73 -6.01
N SER A 71 21.70 20.24 -5.93
CA SER A 71 22.65 20.14 -7.04
C SER A 71 23.18 18.72 -7.24
N GLU A 72 23.28 17.89 -6.20
CA GLU A 72 23.55 16.45 -6.30
C GLU A 72 22.34 15.74 -6.86
N LEU A 73 21.11 16.07 -6.48
CA LEU A 73 19.90 15.51 -7.09
C LEU A 73 19.76 15.95 -8.55
N GLU A 74 20.12 17.18 -8.92
CA GLU A 74 20.09 17.68 -10.31
C GLU A 74 21.25 17.14 -11.15
N THR A 75 22.48 17.10 -10.63
CA THR A 75 23.63 16.47 -11.29
C THR A 75 23.55 14.95 -11.29
N GLN A 76 22.87 14.32 -10.32
CA GLN A 76 22.56 12.89 -10.33
C GLN A 76 21.32 12.57 -11.15
N ASN A 77 20.40 13.51 -11.36
CA ASN A 77 19.35 13.37 -12.37
C ASN A 77 19.96 13.49 -13.77
N GLN A 78 20.93 14.38 -13.98
CA GLN A 78 21.76 14.38 -15.20
C GLN A 78 22.60 13.11 -15.34
N LYS A 79 23.24 12.61 -14.27
CA LYS A 79 23.93 11.30 -14.27
C LYS A 79 22.97 10.11 -14.36
N GLY A 80 21.72 10.27 -13.96
CA GLY A 80 20.64 9.27 -14.05
C GLY A 80 20.08 9.21 -15.46
N ILE A 81 19.96 10.35 -16.14
CA ILE A 81 19.70 10.47 -17.58
C ILE A 81 20.91 9.99 -18.39
N GLU A 82 22.14 10.28 -17.95
CA GLU A 82 23.36 9.75 -18.55
C GLU A 82 23.55 8.27 -18.25
N ASN A 83 23.15 7.75 -17.10
CA ASN A 83 23.12 6.33 -16.75
C ASN A 83 21.98 5.62 -17.49
N GLN A 84 20.85 6.26 -17.73
CA GLN A 84 19.82 5.75 -18.65
C GLN A 84 20.35 5.76 -20.08
N LYS A 85 21.13 6.77 -20.49
CA LYS A 85 21.85 6.79 -21.78
C LYS A 85 23.00 5.78 -21.83
N LEU A 86 23.70 5.49 -20.73
CA LEU A 86 24.79 4.52 -20.59
C LEU A 86 24.25 3.10 -20.45
N ILE A 87 23.09 2.90 -19.83
CA ILE A 87 22.33 1.65 -19.87
C ILE A 87 21.82 1.48 -21.29
N HIS A 88 21.27 2.50 -21.95
CA HIS A 88 20.92 2.47 -23.37
C HIS A 88 22.15 2.24 -24.27
N LEU A 89 23.33 2.79 -23.94
CA LEU A 89 24.59 2.57 -24.66
C LEU A 89 25.17 1.18 -24.38
N CYS A 90 25.10 0.66 -23.16
CA CYS A 90 25.50 -0.71 -22.82
C CYS A 90 24.53 -1.74 -23.40
N LEU A 91 23.25 -1.38 -23.54
CA LEU A 91 22.25 -2.12 -24.32
C LEU A 91 22.53 -2.03 -25.82
N GLN A 92 23.10 -0.92 -26.31
CA GLN A 92 23.63 -0.78 -27.68
C GLN A 92 24.96 -1.53 -27.89
N ASP A 93 25.84 -1.61 -26.90
CA ASP A 93 27.08 -2.38 -26.97
C ASP A 93 26.79 -3.89 -26.87
N ALA A 94 25.69 -4.28 -26.21
CA ALA A 94 25.12 -5.62 -26.31
C ALA A 94 24.55 -5.92 -27.73
N GLN A 95 24.39 -4.91 -28.60
CA GLN A 95 24.11 -5.08 -30.03
C GLN A 95 25.38 -5.39 -30.85
N ASN A 96 26.55 -5.55 -30.22
CA ASN A 96 27.78 -5.96 -30.88
C ASN A 96 28.12 -7.43 -30.56
N PRO A 97 27.62 -8.40 -31.36
CA PRO A 97 27.71 -9.82 -31.03
C PRO A 97 29.09 -10.38 -31.39
N MET A 98 30.08 -10.23 -30.50
CA MET A 98 31.22 -11.13 -30.51
C MET A 98 30.89 -12.39 -29.69
N ARG A 99 30.29 -13.35 -30.41
CA ARG A 99 30.38 -14.82 -30.23
C ARG A 99 29.74 -15.46 -28.99
N LYS A 100 28.49 -15.92 -29.12
CA LYS A 100 28.10 -17.34 -29.33
C LYS A 100 26.58 -17.54 -29.16
N ASN A 101 25.98 -18.26 -30.12
CA ASN A 101 24.57 -18.73 -30.25
C ASN A 101 23.46 -17.65 -30.13
N ASN A 102 23.23 -16.95 -31.25
CA ASN A 102 22.42 -15.72 -31.33
C ASN A 102 20.89 -15.89 -31.47
N GLN A 103 20.32 -17.09 -31.63
CA GLN A 103 18.86 -17.20 -31.82
C GLN A 103 18.08 -17.11 -30.51
N GLU A 104 18.44 -17.88 -29.49
CA GLU A 104 17.76 -17.87 -28.18
C GLU A 104 17.92 -16.52 -27.47
N LEU A 105 19.13 -15.94 -27.49
CA LEU A 105 19.35 -14.60 -26.95
C LEU A 105 18.49 -13.56 -27.68
N SER A 106 18.40 -13.59 -29.01
CA SER A 106 17.56 -12.64 -29.77
C SER A 106 16.07 -12.79 -29.46
N GLU A 107 15.61 -13.97 -29.07
CA GLU A 107 14.22 -14.25 -28.72
C GLU A 107 13.91 -13.78 -27.30
N ILE A 108 14.82 -14.03 -26.35
CA ILE A 108 14.74 -13.47 -24.98
C ILE A 108 14.77 -11.93 -25.03
N TRP A 109 15.61 -11.34 -25.87
CA TRP A 109 15.66 -9.89 -26.07
C TRP A 109 14.37 -9.33 -26.65
N ARG A 110 13.82 -9.97 -27.70
CA ARG A 110 12.53 -9.56 -28.28
C ARG A 110 11.39 -9.71 -27.28
N GLN A 111 11.37 -10.79 -26.51
CA GLN A 111 10.37 -11.00 -25.46
C GLN A 111 10.49 -9.95 -24.34
N SER A 112 11.71 -9.61 -23.93
CA SER A 112 11.97 -8.58 -22.92
C SER A 112 11.51 -7.20 -23.40
N GLN A 113 11.85 -6.82 -24.64
CA GLN A 113 11.40 -5.55 -25.24
C GLN A 113 9.89 -5.52 -25.45
N TYR A 114 9.28 -6.61 -25.92
CA TYR A 114 7.83 -6.73 -26.04
C TYR A 114 7.16 -6.57 -24.67
N ASN A 115 7.65 -7.27 -23.64
CA ASN A 115 7.12 -7.15 -22.29
C ASN A 115 7.25 -5.72 -21.77
N GLN A 116 8.40 -5.06 -21.94
CA GLN A 116 8.60 -3.67 -21.52
C GLN A 116 7.63 -2.70 -22.22
N ASN A 117 7.52 -2.79 -23.54
CA ASN A 117 6.63 -1.92 -24.31
C ASN A 117 5.16 -2.19 -23.97
N TYR A 118 4.77 -3.45 -23.87
CA TYR A 118 3.42 -3.85 -23.45
C TYR A 118 3.10 -3.35 -22.04
N HIS A 119 4.03 -3.48 -21.09
CA HIS A 119 3.86 -2.96 -19.73
C HIS A 119 3.71 -1.44 -19.72
N GLN A 120 4.51 -0.72 -20.51
CA GLN A 120 4.42 0.74 -20.60
C GLN A 120 3.10 1.19 -21.24
N GLU A 121 2.69 0.58 -22.35
CA GLU A 121 1.42 0.90 -23.02
C GLU A 121 0.22 0.56 -22.13
N PHE A 122 0.22 -0.61 -21.49
CA PHE A 122 -0.84 -1.03 -20.57
C PHE A 122 -0.92 -0.10 -19.35
N GLN A 123 0.23 0.24 -18.74
CA GLN A 123 0.26 1.20 -17.64
C GLN A 123 -0.22 2.58 -18.08
N GLN A 124 0.17 3.07 -19.26
CA GLN A 124 -0.32 4.36 -19.76
C GLN A 124 -1.83 4.32 -20.01
N SER A 125 -2.35 3.25 -20.62
CA SER A 125 -3.78 3.09 -20.86
C SER A 125 -4.55 3.06 -19.54
N MET A 126 -4.12 2.25 -18.57
CA MET A 126 -4.71 2.18 -17.24
C MET A 126 -4.70 3.55 -16.57
N MET A 127 -3.56 4.25 -16.57
CA MET A 127 -3.42 5.53 -15.86
C MET A 127 -4.22 6.67 -16.49
N ASN A 128 -4.75 6.48 -17.71
CA ASN A 128 -5.66 7.42 -18.37
C ASN A 128 -7.14 7.14 -18.04
N GLU A 129 -7.46 6.03 -17.39
CA GLU A 129 -8.82 5.72 -16.97
C GLU A 129 -9.24 6.62 -15.80
N TYR A 130 -10.40 7.26 -15.95
CA TYR A 130 -10.99 8.04 -14.88
C TYR A 130 -11.88 7.16 -13.99
N VAL A 131 -11.41 6.86 -12.79
CA VAL A 131 -12.18 6.15 -11.77
C VAL A 131 -12.54 7.09 -10.64
N PHE A 132 -13.84 7.24 -10.40
CA PHE A 132 -14.37 7.98 -9.27
C PHE A 132 -14.99 7.00 -8.28
N LEU A 133 -14.42 6.87 -7.08
CA LEU A 133 -14.93 5.96 -6.03
C LEU A 133 -15.85 6.65 -5.02
N GLY A 134 -16.12 7.95 -5.19
CA GLY A 134 -17.04 8.69 -4.34
C GLY A 134 -18.48 8.17 -4.47
N ASN A 135 -19.26 8.35 -3.40
CA ASN A 135 -20.66 7.93 -3.32
C ASN A 135 -20.91 6.42 -3.50
N SER A 136 -19.90 5.55 -3.32
CA SER A 136 -20.06 4.09 -3.41
C SER A 136 -21.11 3.49 -2.46
N LEU A 137 -21.50 4.17 -1.38
CA LEU A 137 -22.49 3.72 -0.41
C LEU A 137 -23.88 4.34 -0.62
N SER A 138 -24.02 5.27 -1.57
CA SER A 138 -25.23 6.10 -1.74
C SER A 138 -26.51 5.29 -1.96
N ASN A 139 -26.41 4.16 -2.66
CA ASN A 139 -27.54 3.27 -2.97
C ASN A 139 -27.67 2.09 -1.99
N HIS A 140 -27.00 2.14 -0.84
CA HIS A 140 -26.89 1.00 0.08
C HIS A 140 -27.25 1.35 1.52
N MET A 141 -27.72 0.33 2.25
CA MET A 141 -27.93 0.39 3.69
C MET A 141 -26.64 -0.03 4.43
N ILE A 142 -25.50 0.55 4.01
CA ILE A 142 -24.18 0.32 4.58
C ILE A 142 -23.69 1.63 5.17
N SER A 143 -23.39 1.63 6.46
CA SER A 143 -22.83 2.84 7.09
C SER A 143 -21.34 3.00 6.77
N GLN A 144 -20.88 4.25 6.69
CA GLN A 144 -19.45 4.57 6.52
C GLN A 144 -18.57 3.88 7.58
N LYS A 145 -19.08 3.76 8.81
CA LYS A 145 -18.41 3.05 9.91
C LYS A 145 -18.20 1.57 9.62
N GLN A 146 -19.14 0.91 8.95
CA GLN A 146 -19.04 -0.53 8.64
C GLN A 146 -18.11 -0.76 7.46
N ARG A 147 -18.13 0.13 6.46
CA ARG A 147 -17.08 0.19 5.43
C ARG A 147 -15.70 0.33 6.04
N ALA A 148 -15.51 1.29 6.95
CA ALA A 148 -14.21 1.51 7.59
C ALA A 148 -13.75 0.31 8.44
N LYS A 149 -14.67 -0.39 9.14
CA LYS A 149 -14.35 -1.66 9.81
C LYS A 149 -13.92 -2.75 8.83
N MET A 150 -14.58 -2.83 7.67
CA MET A 150 -14.23 -3.80 6.64
C MET A 150 -12.83 -3.52 6.09
N VAL A 151 -12.53 -2.27 5.73
CA VAL A 151 -11.17 -1.86 5.30
C VAL A 151 -10.14 -2.14 6.39
N ASN A 152 -10.46 -1.88 7.67
CA ASN A 152 -9.59 -2.20 8.80
C ASN A 152 -9.28 -3.71 8.91
N TRP A 153 -10.28 -4.54 8.69
CA TRP A 153 -10.12 -5.98 8.73
C TRP A 153 -9.35 -6.50 7.50
N MET A 154 -9.58 -5.93 6.31
CA MET A 154 -8.82 -6.28 5.10
C MET A 154 -7.32 -6.04 5.25
N VAL A 155 -6.91 -4.96 5.94
CA VAL A 155 -5.49 -4.72 6.28
C VAL A 155 -4.93 -5.91 7.08
N GLU A 156 -5.59 -6.31 8.16
CA GLU A 156 -5.13 -7.43 8.99
C GLU A 156 -5.07 -8.74 8.21
N VAL A 157 -6.11 -9.06 7.43
CA VAL A 157 -6.17 -10.30 6.67
C VAL A 157 -5.02 -10.37 5.69
N LEU A 158 -4.87 -9.37 4.81
CA LEU A 158 -3.81 -9.40 3.80
C LEU A 158 -2.43 -9.36 4.45
N SER A 159 -2.26 -8.63 5.55
CA SER A 159 -0.99 -8.59 6.25
C SER A 159 -0.56 -9.91 6.90
N ASN A 160 -1.50 -10.77 7.27
CA ASN A 160 -1.19 -12.14 7.70
C ASN A 160 -0.70 -13.04 6.54
N TYR A 161 -0.83 -12.59 5.29
CA TYR A 161 -0.31 -13.21 4.08
C TYR A 161 0.78 -12.34 3.42
N ASN A 162 1.52 -11.53 4.18
CA ASN A 162 2.56 -10.62 3.67
C ASN A 162 3.68 -11.31 2.84
N GLU A 163 3.85 -12.62 2.97
CA GLU A 163 4.79 -13.37 2.12
C GLU A 163 4.35 -13.43 0.65
N THR A 164 3.04 -13.31 0.41
CA THR A 164 2.44 -13.45 -0.93
C THR A 164 1.68 -12.22 -1.38
N THR A 165 1.15 -11.40 -0.45
CA THR A 165 0.32 -10.24 -0.77
C THR A 165 1.10 -8.93 -0.64
N SER A 166 0.81 -7.99 -1.54
CA SER A 166 1.47 -6.69 -1.59
C SER A 166 0.54 -5.54 -1.20
N ASN A 167 1.09 -4.34 -1.03
CA ASN A 167 0.29 -3.13 -0.89
C ASN A 167 -0.64 -2.95 -2.11
N ILE A 168 -0.18 -3.26 -3.32
CA ILE A 168 -0.98 -3.17 -4.56
C ILE A 168 -2.26 -4.00 -4.41
N THR A 169 -2.15 -5.22 -3.89
CA THR A 169 -3.26 -6.13 -3.62
C THR A 169 -4.28 -5.53 -2.66
N PHE A 170 -3.83 -4.87 -1.59
CA PHE A 170 -4.72 -4.18 -0.65
C PHE A 170 -5.48 -3.03 -1.33
N PHE A 171 -4.78 -2.13 -2.03
CA PHE A 171 -5.41 -0.99 -2.71
C PHE A 171 -6.39 -1.46 -3.80
N ARG A 172 -6.02 -2.48 -4.57
CA ARG A 172 -6.88 -3.14 -5.56
C ARG A 172 -8.13 -3.73 -4.91
N SER A 173 -7.98 -4.44 -3.80
CA SER A 173 -9.10 -5.07 -3.08
C SER A 173 -10.13 -4.05 -2.60
N VAL A 174 -9.69 -2.95 -1.98
CA VAL A 174 -10.58 -1.89 -1.49
C VAL A 174 -11.27 -1.21 -2.67
N SER A 175 -10.52 -0.94 -3.74
CA SER A 175 -11.07 -0.26 -4.91
C SER A 175 -12.10 -1.11 -5.65
N ILE A 176 -11.87 -2.43 -5.80
CA ILE A 176 -12.87 -3.36 -6.35
C ILE A 176 -14.14 -3.37 -5.50
N MET A 177 -14.01 -3.43 -4.17
CA MET A 177 -15.15 -3.41 -3.25
C MET A 177 -15.98 -2.14 -3.44
N ASP A 178 -15.35 -0.96 -3.41
CA ASP A 178 -16.06 0.31 -3.56
C ASP A 178 -16.66 0.48 -4.94
N TYR A 179 -15.94 0.08 -5.99
CA TYR A 179 -16.42 0.23 -7.35
C TYR A 179 -17.61 -0.70 -7.63
N TYR A 180 -17.57 -1.92 -7.09
CA TYR A 180 -18.71 -2.84 -7.14
C TYR A 180 -19.94 -2.26 -6.44
N LEU A 181 -19.77 -1.73 -5.22
CA LEU A 181 -20.87 -1.09 -4.48
C LEU A 181 -21.43 0.10 -5.29
N GLN A 182 -20.57 0.94 -5.85
CA GLN A 182 -20.99 2.09 -6.65
C GLN A 182 -21.78 1.69 -7.92
N LYS A 183 -21.35 0.63 -8.62
CA LYS A 183 -21.94 0.19 -9.90
C LYS A 183 -23.11 -0.76 -9.74
N SER A 184 -23.30 -1.34 -8.56
CA SER A 184 -24.37 -2.31 -8.36
C SER A 184 -25.74 -1.66 -8.41
N ILE A 185 -26.65 -2.29 -9.16
CA ILE A 185 -28.07 -1.94 -9.17
C ILE A 185 -28.82 -2.50 -7.96
N PHE A 186 -28.20 -3.43 -7.22
CA PHE A 186 -28.80 -4.04 -6.04
C PHE A 186 -28.49 -3.22 -4.79
N GLN A 187 -29.45 -3.17 -3.86
CA GLN A 187 -29.24 -2.55 -2.56
C GLN A 187 -28.66 -3.57 -1.57
N PHE A 188 -27.49 -3.27 -1.01
CA PHE A 188 -26.84 -4.10 0.00
C PHE A 188 -27.01 -3.55 1.41
N SER A 189 -26.86 -4.43 2.39
CA SER A 189 -26.82 -4.12 3.82
C SER A 189 -25.47 -4.49 4.43
N ASP A 190 -25.21 -4.07 5.67
CA ASP A 190 -24.02 -4.45 6.44
C ASP A 190 -23.71 -5.96 6.42
N ASN A 191 -24.75 -6.82 6.35
CA ASN A 191 -24.59 -8.28 6.31
C ASN A 191 -23.93 -8.79 5.02
N ASN A 192 -24.05 -8.04 3.93
CA ASN A 192 -23.47 -8.41 2.63
C ASN A 192 -22.00 -7.98 2.52
N LEU A 193 -21.63 -6.90 3.22
CA LEU A 193 -20.33 -6.24 3.07
C LEU A 193 -19.14 -7.18 3.32
N HIS A 194 -19.24 -8.06 4.31
CA HIS A 194 -18.15 -9.01 4.62
C HIS A 194 -17.89 -9.99 3.48
N LEU A 195 -18.95 -10.54 2.86
CA LEU A 195 -18.80 -11.42 1.70
C LEU A 195 -18.24 -10.65 0.49
N ILE A 196 -18.77 -9.45 0.22
CA ILE A 196 -18.29 -8.59 -0.88
C ILE A 196 -16.79 -8.32 -0.73
N GLY A 197 -16.35 -7.91 0.45
CA GLY A 197 -14.95 -7.56 0.65
C GLY A 197 -14.01 -8.78 0.73
N ILE A 198 -14.47 -9.93 1.24
CA ILE A 198 -13.74 -11.22 1.12
C ILE A 198 -13.51 -11.54 -0.35
N THR A 199 -14.57 -11.49 -1.15
CA THR A 199 -14.48 -11.81 -2.57
C THR A 199 -13.65 -10.77 -3.33
N SER A 200 -13.70 -9.50 -2.94
CA SER A 200 -12.86 -8.45 -3.52
C SER A 200 -11.37 -8.72 -3.27
N MET A 201 -10.98 -9.18 -2.07
CA MET A 201 -9.62 -9.65 -1.79
C MET A 201 -9.25 -10.88 -2.62
N PHE A 202 -10.17 -11.85 -2.75
CA PHE A 202 -9.93 -13.03 -3.56
C PHE A 202 -9.67 -12.67 -5.03
N ILE A 203 -10.44 -11.75 -5.62
CA ILE A 203 -10.21 -11.25 -6.97
C ILE A 203 -8.85 -10.54 -7.06
N ALA A 204 -8.57 -9.60 -6.14
CA ALA A 204 -7.33 -8.83 -6.17
C ALA A 204 -6.07 -9.71 -6.07
N THR A 205 -6.05 -10.70 -5.19
CA THR A 205 -4.89 -11.61 -5.04
C THR A 205 -4.61 -12.40 -6.33
N LYS A 206 -5.65 -12.77 -7.10
CA LYS A 206 -5.46 -13.43 -8.41
C LYS A 206 -4.93 -12.49 -9.49
N LEU A 207 -5.14 -11.18 -9.34
CA LEU A 207 -4.70 -10.18 -10.30
C LEU A 207 -3.26 -9.74 -10.03
N GLU A 208 -2.94 -9.47 -8.76
CA GLU A 208 -1.73 -8.74 -8.40
C GLU A 208 -0.62 -9.64 -7.84
N ASP A 209 -0.96 -10.78 -7.22
CA ASP A 209 0.04 -11.62 -6.55
C ASP A 209 0.54 -12.75 -7.46
N ILE A 210 1.85 -12.98 -7.45
CA ILE A 210 2.47 -14.13 -8.12
C ILE A 210 1.88 -15.44 -7.59
N TYR A 211 1.67 -15.50 -6.27
CA TYR A 211 1.08 -16.63 -5.56
C TYR A 211 -0.20 -16.17 -4.85
N HIS A 212 -1.31 -16.18 -5.58
CA HIS A 212 -2.61 -15.81 -5.02
C HIS A 212 -3.05 -16.73 -3.87
N ILE A 213 -3.88 -16.20 -2.96
CA ILE A 213 -4.45 -16.96 -1.85
C ILE A 213 -5.52 -17.94 -2.38
N PRO A 214 -5.38 -19.27 -2.14
CA PRO A 214 -6.36 -20.25 -2.57
C PRO A 214 -7.77 -20.02 -2.00
N LEU A 215 -8.81 -20.32 -2.80
CA LEU A 215 -10.21 -20.18 -2.37
C LEU A 215 -10.53 -20.94 -1.06
N ILE A 216 -9.93 -22.11 -0.86
CA ILE A 216 -10.13 -22.91 0.36
C ILE A 216 -9.68 -22.14 1.61
N ASP A 217 -8.70 -21.26 1.49
CA ASP A 217 -8.17 -20.48 2.59
C ASP A 217 -9.08 -19.29 2.90
N PHE A 218 -9.68 -18.69 1.87
CA PHE A 218 -10.75 -17.72 2.07
C PHE A 218 -11.95 -18.32 2.80
N VAL A 219 -12.32 -19.57 2.49
CA VAL A 219 -13.38 -20.28 3.21
C VAL A 219 -12.95 -20.61 4.64
N THR A 220 -11.84 -21.32 4.82
CA THR A 220 -11.51 -21.96 6.11
C THR A 220 -10.76 -21.04 7.07
N ARG A 221 -9.81 -20.24 6.57
CA ARG A 221 -8.93 -19.41 7.40
C ARG A 221 -9.41 -17.97 7.53
N VAL A 222 -9.86 -17.36 6.43
CA VAL A 222 -10.30 -15.96 6.42
C VAL A 222 -11.74 -15.83 6.93
N SER A 223 -12.69 -16.59 6.38
CA SER A 223 -14.11 -16.49 6.78
C SER A 223 -14.51 -17.41 7.93
N HIS A 224 -13.61 -18.28 8.40
CA HIS A 224 -13.90 -19.30 9.43
C HIS A 224 -15.14 -20.16 9.10
N ASN A 225 -15.28 -20.58 7.84
CA ASN A 225 -16.42 -21.32 7.29
C ASN A 225 -17.77 -20.59 7.39
N GLN A 226 -17.76 -19.26 7.55
CA GLN A 226 -18.99 -18.46 7.49
C GLN A 226 -19.61 -18.51 6.09
N TYR A 227 -18.78 -18.60 5.04
CA TYR A 227 -19.22 -18.65 3.65
C TYR A 227 -18.72 -19.92 2.96
N SER A 228 -19.59 -20.53 2.16
CA SER A 228 -19.24 -21.68 1.34
C SER A 228 -18.40 -21.26 0.12
N GLN A 229 -17.69 -22.22 -0.49
CA GLN A 229 -16.99 -21.98 -1.76
C GLN A 229 -17.96 -21.50 -2.85
N PHE A 230 -19.19 -22.01 -2.84
CA PHE A 230 -20.23 -21.60 -3.78
C PHE A 230 -20.61 -20.13 -3.58
N ALA A 231 -20.80 -19.69 -2.33
CA ALA A 231 -21.14 -18.30 -2.03
C ALA A 231 -20.05 -17.32 -2.49
N ILE A 232 -18.77 -17.64 -2.26
CA ILE A 232 -17.66 -16.79 -2.69
C ILE A 232 -17.57 -16.74 -4.22
N LYS A 233 -17.72 -17.88 -4.92
CA LYS A 233 -17.72 -17.94 -6.39
C LYS A 233 -18.91 -17.21 -7.01
N ALA A 234 -20.10 -17.32 -6.42
CA ALA A 234 -21.29 -16.61 -6.89
C ALA A 234 -21.13 -15.09 -6.72
N MET A 235 -20.56 -14.64 -5.59
CA MET A 235 -20.22 -13.24 -5.40
C MET A 235 -19.14 -12.79 -6.38
N GLU A 236 -18.14 -13.62 -6.67
CA GLU A 236 -17.08 -13.30 -7.63
C GLU A 236 -17.65 -13.05 -9.02
N GLN A 237 -18.53 -13.95 -9.47
CA GLN A 237 -19.24 -13.77 -10.73
C GLN A 237 -20.05 -12.46 -10.73
N SER A 238 -20.80 -12.18 -9.66
CA SER A 238 -21.58 -10.94 -9.52
C SER A 238 -20.71 -9.68 -9.61
N ILE A 239 -19.55 -9.67 -8.94
CA ILE A 239 -18.60 -8.56 -8.97
C ILE A 239 -18.06 -8.38 -10.39
N LEU A 240 -17.56 -9.44 -11.01
CA LEU A 240 -16.94 -9.37 -12.33
C LEU A 240 -17.96 -8.97 -13.41
N GLU A 241 -19.17 -9.50 -13.39
CA GLU A 241 -20.24 -9.12 -14.32
C GLU A 241 -20.66 -7.66 -14.14
N THR A 242 -20.79 -7.20 -12.89
CA THR A 242 -21.16 -5.79 -12.61
C THR A 242 -20.09 -4.81 -13.09
N LEU A 243 -18.82 -5.22 -13.01
CA LEU A 243 -17.68 -4.42 -13.45
C LEU A 243 -17.29 -4.69 -14.91
N ASN A 244 -18.09 -5.43 -15.69
CA ASN A 244 -17.77 -5.82 -17.08
C ASN A 244 -16.37 -6.46 -17.23
N PHE A 245 -15.89 -7.16 -16.20
CA PHE A 245 -14.54 -7.72 -16.11
C PHE A 245 -13.40 -6.67 -16.14
N GLU A 246 -13.71 -5.38 -16.03
CA GLU A 246 -12.76 -4.26 -15.94
C GLU A 246 -12.35 -4.04 -14.48
N VAL A 247 -11.42 -4.87 -13.99
CA VAL A 247 -10.92 -4.85 -12.60
C VAL A 247 -9.50 -4.31 -12.46
N THR A 248 -8.84 -3.98 -13.57
CA THR A 248 -7.44 -3.52 -13.67
C THR A 248 -7.34 -2.01 -13.92
N PHE A 249 -8.15 -1.22 -13.24
CA PHE A 249 -8.18 0.24 -13.34
C PHE A 249 -7.17 0.92 -12.38
N PRO A 250 -6.81 2.19 -12.49
CA PRO A 250 -5.76 2.76 -11.65
C PRO A 250 -6.24 2.93 -10.20
N THR A 251 -5.36 2.61 -9.24
CA THR A 251 -5.55 2.87 -7.81
C THR A 251 -4.78 4.11 -7.37
N SER A 252 -5.09 4.64 -6.19
CA SER A 252 -4.31 5.75 -5.63
C SER A 252 -2.84 5.37 -5.37
N LEU A 253 -2.52 4.09 -5.14
CA LEU A 253 -1.14 3.65 -4.98
C LEU A 253 -0.37 3.71 -6.31
N ASP A 254 -0.98 3.32 -7.42
CA ASP A 254 -0.36 3.38 -8.75
C ASP A 254 0.04 4.82 -9.08
N PHE A 255 -0.87 5.74 -8.79
CA PHE A 255 -0.65 7.17 -8.92
C PHE A 255 0.46 7.70 -8.01
N LEU A 256 0.53 7.24 -6.76
CA LEU A 256 1.60 7.60 -5.82
C LEU A 256 2.96 7.14 -6.35
N GLN A 257 3.06 5.88 -6.79
CA GLN A 257 4.29 5.31 -7.33
C GLN A 257 4.75 6.06 -8.57
N LYS A 258 3.83 6.41 -9.47
CA LYS A 258 4.13 7.22 -10.66
C LYS A 258 4.70 8.59 -10.29
N ILE A 259 4.01 9.35 -9.42
CA ILE A 259 4.49 10.68 -9.01
C ILE A 259 5.84 10.56 -8.32
N PHE A 260 5.98 9.61 -7.40
CA PHE A 260 7.21 9.41 -6.64
C PHE A 260 8.39 9.10 -7.56
N TYR A 261 8.22 8.17 -8.51
CA TYR A 261 9.25 7.84 -9.50
C TYR A 261 9.62 9.05 -10.37
N GLN A 262 8.66 9.85 -10.80
CA GLN A 262 8.91 11.05 -11.61
C GLN A 262 9.54 12.20 -10.83
N CYS A 263 9.32 12.28 -9.52
CA CYS A 263 9.94 13.27 -8.64
C CYS A 263 11.37 12.91 -8.26
N PHE A 264 11.66 11.63 -8.01
CA PHE A 264 12.89 11.20 -7.35
C PHE A 264 13.79 10.26 -8.18
N SER A 265 13.30 9.75 -9.31
CA SER A 265 13.99 8.74 -10.13
C SER A 265 14.31 7.46 -9.33
N LEU A 266 15.12 6.56 -9.89
CA LEU A 266 15.64 5.36 -9.19
C LEU A 266 16.76 5.75 -8.21
N ASN A 267 16.43 6.55 -7.21
CA ASN A 267 17.38 6.97 -6.18
C ASN A 267 17.25 6.06 -4.94
N ASP A 268 18.31 5.32 -4.64
CA ASP A 268 18.36 4.34 -3.53
C ASP A 268 18.57 5.00 -2.14
N ASN A 269 18.24 6.28 -2.00
CA ASN A 269 18.37 6.97 -0.71
C ASN A 269 17.34 6.44 0.30
N PRO A 270 17.76 5.93 1.48
CA PRO A 270 16.85 5.37 2.47
C PRO A 270 15.82 6.38 3.00
N ASN A 271 16.12 7.69 2.96
CA ASN A 271 15.16 8.72 3.32
C ASN A 271 13.99 8.80 2.33
N LEU A 272 14.22 8.51 1.04
CA LEU A 272 13.17 8.47 0.03
C LEU A 272 12.24 7.29 0.27
N GLN A 273 12.78 6.13 0.63
CA GLN A 273 11.97 4.97 1.01
C GLN A 273 11.10 5.29 2.23
N ASN A 274 11.66 5.94 3.25
CA ASN A 274 10.89 6.37 4.43
C ASN A 274 9.75 7.34 4.05
N ILE A 275 9.98 8.25 3.10
CA ILE A 275 8.94 9.16 2.59
C ILE A 275 7.85 8.37 1.85
N LEU A 276 8.23 7.39 1.02
CA LEU A 276 7.30 6.54 0.28
C LEU A 276 6.44 5.71 1.23
N ASP A 277 7.04 5.02 2.19
CA ASP A 277 6.33 4.18 3.17
C ASP A 277 5.35 5.02 4.00
N ALA A 278 5.79 6.21 4.44
CA ALA A 278 4.94 7.13 5.16
C ALA A 278 3.80 7.71 4.27
N SER A 279 4.03 7.86 2.97
CA SER A 279 2.99 8.25 1.99
C SER A 279 1.96 7.14 1.80
N ILE A 280 2.41 5.89 1.66
CA ILE A 280 1.53 4.72 1.56
C ILE A 280 0.67 4.59 2.81
N TYR A 281 1.26 4.76 4.00
CA TYR A 281 0.54 4.73 5.26
C TYR A 281 -0.60 5.77 5.33
N ARG A 282 -0.32 7.01 4.93
CA ARG A 282 -1.33 8.10 4.87
C ARG A 282 -2.40 7.81 3.83
N LEU A 283 -2.02 7.25 2.69
CA LEU A 283 -2.96 6.87 1.65
C LEU A 283 -3.88 5.72 2.10
N LYS A 284 -3.37 4.77 2.90
CA LYS A 284 -4.19 3.77 3.57
C LYS A 284 -5.17 4.44 4.55
N MET A 285 -4.77 5.47 5.31
CA MET A 285 -5.71 6.23 6.16
C MET A 285 -6.84 6.87 5.33
N CYS A 286 -6.53 7.45 4.16
CA CYS A 286 -7.55 7.99 3.26
C CYS A 286 -8.58 6.94 2.84
N LEU A 287 -8.17 5.68 2.65
CA LEU A 287 -9.10 4.60 2.28
C LEU A 287 -10.06 4.21 3.41
N TYR A 288 -9.73 4.48 4.68
CA TYR A 288 -10.63 4.24 5.81
C TYR A 288 -11.75 5.28 5.86
N ASP A 289 -11.39 6.53 5.62
CA ASP A 289 -12.31 7.66 5.69
C ASP A 289 -13.15 7.75 4.41
N TYR A 290 -14.47 7.74 4.57
CA TYR A 290 -15.38 7.77 3.43
C TYR A 290 -15.48 9.13 2.76
N THR A 291 -15.20 10.22 3.48
CA THR A 291 -15.22 11.56 2.88
C THR A 291 -14.04 11.73 1.94
N MET A 292 -12.88 11.16 2.30
CA MET A 292 -11.68 11.17 1.47
C MET A 292 -11.86 10.45 0.12
N THR A 293 -12.74 9.44 0.01
CA THR A 293 -13.00 8.75 -1.27
C THR A 293 -13.70 9.63 -2.30
N SER A 294 -14.18 10.81 -1.91
CA SER A 294 -14.76 11.80 -2.83
C SER A 294 -13.71 12.58 -3.61
N PHE A 295 -12.45 12.58 -3.18
CA PHE A 295 -11.35 13.16 -3.95
C PHE A 295 -10.90 12.22 -5.07
N ASN A 296 -10.35 12.79 -6.13
CA ASN A 296 -9.72 12.02 -7.19
C ASN A 296 -8.56 11.19 -6.61
N LEU A 297 -8.40 9.94 -7.07
CA LEU A 297 -7.32 9.04 -6.67
C LEU A 297 -5.94 9.67 -6.88
N TYR A 298 -5.76 10.47 -7.94
CA TYR A 298 -4.50 11.16 -8.22
C TYR A 298 -4.23 12.29 -7.19
N THR A 299 -5.27 13.04 -6.83
CA THR A 299 -5.22 14.09 -5.80
C THR A 299 -4.93 13.50 -4.43
N LEU A 300 -5.51 12.36 -4.07
CA LEU A 300 -5.20 11.64 -2.84
C LEU A 300 -3.72 11.22 -2.79
N ALA A 301 -3.19 10.69 -3.89
CA ALA A 301 -1.81 10.28 -4.02
C ALA A 301 -0.84 11.47 -3.86
N ALA A 302 -1.08 12.54 -4.61
CA ALA A 302 -0.28 13.76 -4.57
C ALA A 302 -0.29 14.40 -3.17
N SER A 303 -1.47 14.52 -2.56
CA SER A 303 -1.63 15.09 -1.21
C SER A 303 -0.90 14.26 -0.15
N SER A 304 -0.98 12.94 -0.25
CA SER A 304 -0.30 12.03 0.69
C SER A 304 1.22 12.13 0.56
N LEU A 305 1.74 12.28 -0.65
CA LEU A 305 3.17 12.48 -0.88
C LEU A 305 3.66 13.83 -0.35
N ILE A 306 2.97 14.91 -0.71
CA ILE A 306 3.31 16.27 -0.25
C ILE A 306 3.30 16.36 1.25
N TYR A 307 2.26 15.84 1.91
CA TYR A 307 2.20 15.84 3.36
C TYR A 307 3.37 15.07 3.98
N SER A 308 3.76 13.95 3.39
CA SER A 308 4.91 13.14 3.85
C SER A 308 6.24 13.88 3.69
N ILE A 309 6.43 14.56 2.56
CA ILE A 309 7.59 15.42 2.32
C ILE A 309 7.63 16.57 3.32
N LYS A 310 6.51 17.25 3.54
CA LYS A 310 6.38 18.36 4.50
C LYS A 310 6.71 17.92 5.92
N ASP A 311 6.21 16.77 6.35
CA ASP A 311 6.51 16.18 7.65
C ASP A 311 8.01 15.83 7.78
N PHE A 312 8.60 15.22 6.75
CA PHE A 312 10.04 14.93 6.71
C PHE A 312 10.89 16.21 6.77
N VAL A 313 10.56 17.21 5.94
CA VAL A 313 11.30 18.47 5.87
C VAL A 313 11.24 19.23 7.20
N ASN A 314 10.05 19.29 7.80
CA ASN A 314 9.85 19.98 9.08
C ASN A 314 10.61 19.33 10.25
N LYS A 315 10.81 18.02 10.21
CA LYS A 315 11.57 17.27 11.22
C LYS A 315 13.08 17.43 11.07
N ASN A 316 13.57 17.51 9.83
CA ASN A 316 15.00 17.38 9.53
C ASN A 316 15.71 18.69 9.19
N TYR A 317 15.00 19.74 8.79
CA TYR A 317 15.59 21.03 8.41
C TYR A 317 15.05 22.14 9.29
N LEU A 318 15.85 23.15 9.63
CA LEU A 318 15.40 24.32 10.41
C LEU A 318 15.16 25.55 9.50
N ASN A 319 16.08 25.82 8.57
CA ASN A 319 16.04 26.95 7.63
C ASN A 319 15.47 26.52 6.26
N ASP A 320 14.94 27.46 5.48
CA ASP A 320 14.46 27.30 4.09
C ASP A 320 13.41 26.22 3.81
N ARG A 321 12.74 25.71 4.86
CA ARG A 321 11.72 24.65 4.76
C ARG A 321 10.64 24.96 3.73
N ASN A 322 10.14 26.19 3.76
CA ASN A 322 9.05 26.62 2.88
C ASN A 322 9.49 26.62 1.41
N ILE A 323 10.72 27.05 1.13
CA ILE A 323 11.27 27.05 -0.24
C ILE A 323 11.34 25.61 -0.77
N VAL A 324 11.87 24.69 0.03
CA VAL A 324 11.98 23.27 -0.35
C VAL A 324 10.59 22.66 -0.57
N ILE A 325 9.64 22.93 0.32
CA ILE A 325 8.25 22.45 0.19
C ILE A 325 7.61 23.02 -1.08
N ASP A 326 7.77 24.30 -1.36
CA ASP A 326 7.21 24.96 -2.55
C ASP A 326 7.77 24.38 -3.85
N LEU A 327 9.07 24.01 -3.88
CA LEU A 327 9.66 23.31 -5.02
C LEU A 327 8.99 21.96 -5.29
N PHE A 328 8.74 21.16 -4.24
CA PHE A 328 8.04 19.89 -4.38
C PHE A 328 6.59 20.06 -4.78
N TYR A 329 5.90 21.08 -4.26
CA TYR A 329 4.55 21.45 -4.72
C TYR A 329 4.53 21.70 -6.23
N ASN A 330 5.40 22.59 -6.71
CA ASN A 330 5.46 22.93 -8.13
C ASN A 330 5.77 21.71 -9.00
N LYS A 331 6.70 20.85 -8.55
CA LYS A 331 7.06 19.63 -9.29
C LYS A 331 5.91 18.62 -9.35
N ILE A 332 5.22 18.40 -8.24
CA ILE A 332 4.09 17.46 -8.17
C ILE A 332 2.92 17.98 -8.98
N ILE A 333 2.66 19.29 -8.98
CA ILE A 333 1.61 19.91 -9.82
C ILE A 333 1.95 19.79 -11.30
N GLU A 334 3.21 20.03 -11.69
CA GLU A 334 3.67 19.85 -13.08
C GLU A 334 3.45 18.40 -13.56
N ILE A 335 3.80 17.42 -12.72
CA ILE A 335 3.65 16.00 -13.02
C ILE A 335 2.18 15.58 -13.08
N SER A 336 1.41 15.97 -12.07
CA SER A 336 0.04 15.47 -11.87
C SER A 336 -1.01 16.24 -12.65
N GLN A 337 -0.69 17.47 -13.09
CA GLN A 337 -1.61 18.39 -13.75
C GLN A 337 -2.87 18.70 -12.91
N ILE A 338 -2.76 18.57 -11.58
CA ILE A 338 -3.85 18.85 -10.63
C ILE A 338 -3.87 20.34 -10.28
N ASP A 339 -5.07 20.89 -10.09
CA ASP A 339 -5.21 22.27 -9.62
C ASP A 339 -4.68 22.45 -8.19
N LEU A 340 -3.93 23.53 -7.96
CA LEU A 340 -3.33 23.85 -6.67
C LEU A 340 -4.39 23.98 -5.57
N ALA A 341 -5.57 24.53 -5.89
CA ALA A 341 -6.65 24.68 -4.93
C ALA A 341 -7.23 23.32 -4.51
N GLU A 342 -7.43 22.40 -5.46
CA GLU A 342 -7.89 21.04 -5.17
C GLU A 342 -6.87 20.30 -4.29
N LEU A 343 -5.58 20.38 -4.64
CA LEU A 343 -4.50 19.75 -3.91
C LEU A 343 -4.39 20.26 -2.46
N LYS A 344 -4.43 21.59 -2.26
CA LYS A 344 -4.41 22.20 -0.92
C LYS A 344 -5.65 21.85 -0.11
N SER A 345 -6.82 21.79 -0.75
CA SER A 345 -8.05 21.35 -0.08
C SER A 345 -7.89 19.92 0.43
N CYS A 346 -7.48 18.99 -0.44
CA CYS A 346 -7.28 17.60 -0.05
C CYS A 346 -6.19 17.44 1.03
N GLU A 347 -5.11 18.21 0.97
CA GLU A 347 -4.06 18.23 2.02
C GLU A 347 -4.64 18.67 3.37
N ALA A 348 -5.51 19.69 3.41
CA ALA A 348 -6.13 20.16 4.64
C ALA A 348 -7.02 19.08 5.28
N TYR A 349 -7.88 18.42 4.49
CA TYR A 349 -8.68 17.28 4.98
C TYR A 349 -7.80 16.13 5.46
N LEU A 350 -6.71 15.82 4.75
CA LEU A 350 -5.76 14.79 5.16
C LEU A 350 -5.08 15.16 6.48
N GLN A 351 -4.67 16.41 6.66
CA GLN A 351 -4.07 16.89 7.90
C GLN A 351 -5.02 16.72 9.09
N ASP A 352 -6.29 17.12 8.91
CA ASP A 352 -7.33 16.95 9.91
C ASP A 352 -7.56 15.46 10.22
N LEU A 353 -7.64 14.61 9.18
CA LEU A 353 -7.77 13.16 9.33
C LEU A 353 -6.60 12.58 10.11
N VAL A 354 -5.35 12.90 9.77
CA VAL A 354 -4.15 12.39 10.46
C VAL A 354 -4.15 12.80 11.93
N SER A 355 -4.51 14.05 12.24
CA SER A 355 -4.54 14.56 13.61
C SER A 355 -5.65 13.93 14.46
N SER A 356 -6.78 13.58 13.84
CA SER A 356 -7.96 13.06 14.51
C SER A 356 -8.15 11.54 14.36
N PHE A 357 -7.29 10.85 13.60
CA PHE A 357 -7.49 9.46 13.19
C PHE A 357 -7.75 8.52 14.38
N GLN A 358 -6.96 8.63 15.43
CA GLN A 358 -7.11 7.80 16.63
C GLN A 358 -8.39 8.11 17.41
N ILE A 359 -8.92 9.32 17.30
CA ILE A 359 -10.16 9.76 17.95
C ILE A 359 -11.37 9.27 17.13
N LEU A 360 -11.31 9.38 15.80
CA LEU A 360 -12.35 8.91 14.89
C LEU A 360 -12.43 7.38 14.85
N TYR A 361 -11.28 6.72 14.96
CA TYR A 361 -11.13 5.28 14.79
C TYR A 361 -10.35 4.60 15.94
N PRO A 362 -10.82 4.72 17.19
CA PRO A 362 -10.06 4.27 18.38
C PRO A 362 -9.85 2.74 18.45
N LEU A 363 -10.65 1.98 17.70
CA LEU A 363 -10.59 0.52 17.63
C LEU A 363 -9.81 0.01 16.41
N PHE A 364 -9.38 0.88 15.49
CA PHE A 364 -8.75 0.48 14.23
C PHE A 364 -7.23 0.51 14.35
N ARG A 365 -6.71 -0.41 15.16
CA ARG A 365 -5.27 -0.54 15.42
C ARG A 365 -4.53 -1.31 14.34
N ASN A 366 -5.25 -2.01 13.46
CA ASN A 366 -4.65 -2.87 12.44
C ASN A 366 -3.74 -2.06 11.51
N LEU A 367 -4.14 -0.84 11.13
CA LEU A 367 -3.28 0.00 10.31
C LEU A 367 -1.93 0.31 10.99
N GLN A 368 -1.92 0.61 12.29
CA GLN A 368 -0.68 0.86 13.04
C GLN A 368 0.14 -0.40 13.28
N GLN A 369 -0.52 -1.55 13.40
CA GLN A 369 0.14 -2.81 13.74
C GLN A 369 0.77 -3.49 12.51
N TYR A 370 0.17 -3.32 11.34
CA TYR A 370 0.49 -4.09 10.14
C TYR A 370 1.04 -3.26 8.97
N SER A 371 1.21 -1.94 9.13
CA SER A 371 1.77 -1.07 8.09
C SER A 371 3.15 -0.53 8.42
#